data_AF-A0A9J7J356-F1
#
_entry.id   AF-A0A9J7J356-F1
#
_cell.length_a   1.000
_cell.length_b   1.000
_cell.length_c   1.000
_cell.angle_alpha   90.00
_cell.angle_beta   90.00
_cell.angle_gamma   90.00
#
_symmetry.space_group_name_H-M   'P 1'
#
loop_
_entity.id
_entity.type
_entity.pdbx_description
1 polymer ?
#
loop_
_entity_poly.entity_id
_entity_poly.type
_entity_poly.pdbx_seq_one_letter_code
_entity_poly.pdbx_strand_id
1 'polypeptide(L)'
;MCRIGFFVFICFLQYVAAFSGLCGRNNSELSCTTEILGQRSTDYDTCKMKVFPPDSHECGAMTFGPLSPNTHIGGVTLKPYIVTMRHNTFYVNHTVLNITFSNIKWKTMKFRFQDKYRENKNHCRTITISNDITIDDESVLFYDCYWPKTDDRDGQSHTLDFEAVADDKTVNRGKYYFNIPSAEMLSLTTTEDRWKPFIYIEIFNSIMRLHVMPPPRQLKINAYRIRVVTVGVRRDVQSARVPLKNNTEEVTYDYNFVGTNGSVSFIVTPLHDQCEMEGAGCTSVESPRIKISSEPQTLNICIASITALIVATLFAYYIVLRLMRRYCCHDRYREELPLMIPTPPKILVVYSPANRLHAECVMSFVTYLRSEYGFDIMFDGDISTTLKDPYNWAQKAFELATHVLYVVGPAKEANSFKNIYDDPIISPLQNVDVLLLSFVRANRSTKEVINVKFDHSNDEVPEETKHAKTFVLLKDWQKLISYLSKDLLPKVHIMRSERGKRFYEDLNRAKKLLGAKNDEVSLQYEKVKNFEKKILV
;
A
#
# COMPACT_ATOMS: atom_id res chain seq x y z
N MET A 1 63.58 61.67 13.17
CA MET A 1 62.17 62.13 13.14
C MET A 1 61.41 61.21 12.19
N CYS A 2 60.28 60.67 12.66
CA CYS A 2 59.26 59.89 11.94
C CYS A 2 59.66 58.51 11.38
N ARG A 3 58.87 57.44 11.55
CA ARG A 3 57.87 57.04 12.55
C ARG A 3 57.67 55.54 12.25
N ILE A 4 57.90 54.70 13.25
CA ILE A 4 57.73 53.25 13.19
C ILE A 4 56.22 52.96 13.12
N GLY A 5 55.76 52.39 12.01
CA GLY A 5 54.42 51.86 11.86
C GLY A 5 54.42 50.36 12.18
N PHE A 6 54.21 50.02 13.45
CA PHE A 6 53.96 48.66 13.90
C PHE A 6 52.54 48.25 13.46
N PHE A 7 52.42 47.52 12.35
CA PHE A 7 51.18 46.80 12.03
C PHE A 7 51.19 45.48 12.81
N VAL A 8 50.57 45.50 13.99
CA VAL A 8 50.23 44.28 14.73
C VAL A 8 49.06 43.64 13.99
N PHE A 9 49.35 42.71 13.08
CA PHE A 9 48.36 41.80 12.53
C PHE A 9 48.07 40.75 13.61
N ILE A 10 47.07 41.02 14.46
CA ILE A 10 46.60 40.05 15.45
C ILE A 10 45.97 38.89 14.68
N CYS A 11 46.64 37.74 14.69
CA CYS A 11 46.10 36.46 14.26
C CYS A 11 44.95 36.04 15.18
N PHE A 12 43.76 36.58 14.96
CA PHE A 12 42.50 36.08 15.52
C PHE A 12 41.96 34.93 14.66
N LEU A 13 42.68 33.81 14.60
CA LEU A 13 42.13 32.57 14.07
C LEU A 13 42.65 31.41 14.93
N GLN A 14 41.70 30.63 15.46
CA GLN A 14 41.85 29.44 16.32
C GLN A 14 41.74 29.63 17.84
N TYR A 15 40.74 30.37 18.31
CA TYR A 15 40.06 30.05 19.58
C TYR A 15 38.63 30.59 19.51
N VAL A 16 37.74 29.84 18.85
CA VAL A 16 36.28 30.02 19.06
C VAL A 16 35.86 28.96 20.07
N ALA A 17 36.25 29.17 21.32
CA ALA A 17 35.49 28.64 22.44
C ALA A 17 34.40 29.67 22.74
N ALA A 18 33.42 29.78 21.84
CA ALA A 18 32.21 30.52 22.13
C ALA A 18 31.44 29.67 23.16
N PHE A 19 31.48 30.08 24.42
CA PHE A 19 30.55 29.57 25.43
C PHE A 19 29.15 29.84 24.90
N SER A 20 28.41 28.81 24.53
CA SER A 20 27.03 29.01 24.08
C SER A 20 26.19 29.47 25.26
N GLY A 21 25.33 30.48 25.04
CA GLY A 21 24.33 30.91 26.03
C GLY A 21 23.23 29.87 26.26
N LEU A 22 23.27 28.77 25.51
CA LEU A 22 22.26 27.71 25.48
C LEU A 22 22.37 26.73 26.67
N CYS A 23 23.29 26.94 27.61
CA CYS A 23 23.48 26.05 28.76
C CYS A 23 22.61 26.47 29.96
N GLY A 24 21.29 26.38 29.79
CA GLY A 24 20.31 26.73 30.84
C GLY A 24 19.95 25.57 31.77
N ARG A 25 19.32 25.91 32.91
CA ARG A 25 18.77 24.92 33.87
C ARG A 25 17.65 24.09 33.24
N ASN A 26 17.38 22.93 33.84
CA ASN A 26 16.25 22.08 33.44
C ASN A 26 14.93 22.88 33.37
N ASN A 27 14.12 22.60 32.36
CA ASN A 27 12.83 23.24 32.12
C ASN A 27 12.90 24.75 31.80
N SER A 28 13.99 25.19 31.17
CA SER A 28 14.13 26.55 30.62
C SER A 28 13.94 26.57 29.10
N GLU A 29 13.45 27.70 28.62
CA GLU A 29 13.46 28.08 27.22
C GLU A 29 14.53 29.16 27.05
N LEU A 30 15.44 28.96 26.11
CA LEU A 30 16.61 29.81 25.88
C LEU A 30 16.59 30.32 24.44
N SER A 31 16.99 31.56 24.22
CA SER A 31 17.12 32.08 22.86
C SER A 31 18.37 31.52 22.18
N CYS A 32 18.23 31.06 20.94
CA CYS A 32 19.32 30.68 20.03
C CYS A 32 19.43 31.63 18.83
N THR A 33 18.76 32.78 18.90
CA THR A 33 18.70 33.73 17.79
C THR A 33 20.08 34.26 17.42
N THR A 34 20.89 34.57 18.42
CA THR A 34 22.20 35.20 18.23
C THR A 34 23.18 34.31 17.49
N GLU A 35 23.08 33.00 17.69
CA GLU A 35 23.90 31.99 17.02
C GLU A 35 23.50 31.83 15.55
N ILE A 36 22.21 31.92 15.23
CA ILE A 36 21.72 31.72 13.85
C ILE A 36 21.76 33.00 13.01
N LEU A 37 21.29 34.13 13.57
CA LEU A 37 21.11 35.40 12.86
C LEU A 37 22.18 36.46 13.21
N GLY A 38 23.09 36.16 14.13
CA GLY A 38 24.12 37.07 14.60
C GLY A 38 23.64 38.11 15.62
N GLN A 39 24.61 38.81 16.23
CA GLN A 39 24.40 39.77 17.32
C GLN A 39 23.57 41.02 16.95
N ARG A 40 23.28 41.24 15.66
CA ARG A 40 22.51 42.40 15.18
C ARG A 40 21.01 42.18 15.16
N SER A 41 20.54 40.94 15.36
CA SER A 41 19.12 40.65 15.42
C SER A 41 18.52 41.19 16.71
N THR A 42 17.46 41.99 16.61
CA THR A 42 16.73 42.55 17.75
C THR A 42 15.60 41.65 18.26
N ASP A 43 15.28 40.58 17.52
CA ASP A 43 14.17 39.69 17.82
C ASP A 43 14.68 38.36 18.41
N TYR A 44 14.86 38.38 19.74
CA TYR A 44 15.35 37.25 20.54
C TYR A 44 14.40 36.04 20.57
N ASP A 45 13.18 36.16 20.02
CA ASP A 45 12.18 35.11 20.03
C ASP A 45 12.12 34.29 18.73
N THR A 46 12.94 34.65 17.73
CA THR A 46 12.99 33.97 16.42
C THR A 46 13.58 32.57 16.46
N CYS A 47 14.46 32.26 17.41
CA CYS A 47 14.96 30.91 17.65
C CYS A 47 14.91 30.61 19.15
N LYS A 48 14.24 29.51 19.51
CA LYS A 48 14.09 29.07 20.89
C LYS A 48 14.57 27.63 21.05
N MET A 49 15.33 27.38 22.12
CA MET A 49 15.72 26.05 22.54
C MET A 49 15.01 25.70 23.86
N LYS A 50 14.25 24.61 23.83
CA LYS A 50 13.59 24.04 25.00
C LYS A 50 14.41 22.92 25.61
N VAL A 51 14.64 23.03 26.92
CA VAL A 51 15.43 22.09 27.72
C VAL A 51 14.51 21.15 28.51
N PHE A 52 14.51 19.87 28.17
CA PHE A 52 13.75 18.87 28.93
C PHE A 52 14.61 18.26 30.05
N PRO A 53 14.07 18.10 31.27
CA PRO A 53 14.73 17.37 32.34
C PRO A 53 14.99 15.90 31.96
N PRO A 54 16.10 15.28 32.42
CA PRO A 54 16.43 13.90 32.06
C PRO A 54 15.38 12.85 32.43
N ASP A 55 14.73 13.02 33.59
CA ASP A 55 13.72 12.10 34.11
C ASP A 55 12.28 12.52 33.73
N SER A 56 12.12 13.46 32.80
CA SER A 56 10.80 13.95 32.41
C SER A 56 10.10 12.99 31.46
N HIS A 57 8.77 12.87 31.62
CA HIS A 57 7.93 12.06 30.74
C HIS A 57 8.06 12.49 29.27
N GLU A 58 8.19 13.80 29.03
CA GLU A 58 8.37 14.35 27.68
C GLU A 58 9.65 13.89 27.02
N CYS A 59 10.79 13.87 27.74
CA CYS A 59 12.07 13.38 27.22
C CYS A 59 12.02 11.86 26.96
N GLY A 60 11.40 11.09 27.86
CA GLY A 60 11.18 9.65 27.69
C GLY A 60 10.24 9.31 26.52
N ALA A 61 9.22 10.13 26.30
CA ALA A 61 8.23 9.95 25.23
C ALA A 61 8.72 10.45 23.85
N MET A 62 9.89 11.09 23.76
CA MET A 62 10.46 11.47 22.46
C MET A 62 10.77 10.23 21.62
N THR A 63 10.05 10.12 20.50
CA THR A 63 10.27 9.05 19.52
C THR A 63 11.10 9.61 18.37
N PHE A 64 12.22 8.96 18.09
CA PHE A 64 13.08 9.31 16.96
C PHE A 64 12.82 8.42 15.73
N GLY A 65 11.70 7.65 15.77
CA GLY A 65 11.16 6.84 14.66
C GLY A 65 12.17 5.86 14.04
N PRO A 66 11.80 5.17 12.95
CA PRO A 66 12.79 4.51 12.12
C PRO A 66 13.67 5.58 11.44
N LEU A 67 14.93 5.22 11.18
CA LEU A 67 15.89 6.06 10.45
C LEU A 67 15.30 6.49 9.09
N SER A 68 15.53 7.74 8.71
CA SER A 68 15.18 8.25 7.38
C SER A 68 16.40 8.92 6.73
N PRO A 69 16.45 9.06 5.40
CA PRO A 69 17.54 9.79 4.76
C PRO A 69 17.63 11.20 5.34
N ASN A 70 18.81 11.59 5.84
CA ASN A 70 19.04 12.86 6.52
C ASN A 70 19.92 13.81 5.68
N THR A 71 20.18 13.49 4.42
CA THR A 71 21.12 14.22 3.54
C THR A 71 20.72 15.67 3.26
N HIS A 72 19.48 16.05 3.56
CA HIS A 72 18.91 17.36 3.25
C HIS A 72 18.80 18.29 4.46
N ILE A 73 19.28 17.89 5.65
CA ILE A 73 19.11 18.70 6.87
C ILE A 73 20.21 19.74 7.09
N GLY A 74 21.28 19.68 6.30
CA GLY A 74 22.55 20.34 6.62
C GLY A 74 23.54 19.39 7.29
N GLY A 75 24.66 19.93 7.76
CA GLY A 75 25.73 19.18 8.40
C GLY A 75 25.56 19.13 9.92
N VAL A 76 25.71 17.94 10.52
CA VAL A 76 25.80 17.75 11.98
C VAL A 76 27.17 17.17 12.28
N THR A 77 28.00 17.91 13.01
CA THR A 77 29.37 17.48 13.36
C THR A 77 29.56 17.45 14.87
N LEU A 78 30.34 16.47 15.33
CA LEU A 78 30.63 16.26 16.75
C LEU A 78 32.10 16.58 17.00
N LYS A 79 32.37 17.59 17.83
CA LYS A 79 33.72 18.04 18.14
C LYS A 79 34.00 18.04 19.63
N PRO A 80 34.87 17.15 20.13
CA PRO A 80 35.26 17.16 21.52
C PRO A 80 36.32 18.25 21.79
N TYR A 81 36.30 18.82 22.99
CA TYR A 81 37.32 19.76 23.46
C TYR A 81 37.47 19.67 24.98
N ILE A 82 38.58 20.21 25.51
CA ILE A 82 38.86 20.20 26.95
C ILE A 82 38.35 21.50 27.58
N VAL A 83 37.62 21.37 28.68
CA VAL A 83 37.32 22.48 29.60
C VAL A 83 37.98 22.21 30.93
N THR A 84 38.79 23.16 31.39
CA THR A 84 39.39 23.10 32.72
C THR A 84 38.44 23.72 33.73
N MET A 85 37.92 22.90 34.66
CA MET A 85 37.07 23.35 35.74
C MET A 85 37.80 23.32 37.08
N ARG A 86 37.48 24.26 37.95
CA ARG A 86 38.00 24.28 39.32
C ARG A 86 37.16 23.36 40.19
N HIS A 87 37.76 22.30 40.71
CA HIS A 87 37.15 21.42 41.71
C HIS A 87 37.80 21.68 43.07
N ASN A 88 37.09 22.40 43.95
CA ASN A 88 37.60 22.87 45.24
C ASN A 88 38.94 23.64 45.11
N THR A 89 40.05 22.97 45.42
CA THR A 89 41.41 23.52 45.46
C THR A 89 42.27 23.17 44.24
N PHE A 90 41.81 22.29 43.34
CA PHE A 90 42.58 21.87 42.16
C PHE A 90 41.78 22.04 40.86
N TYR A 91 42.50 22.09 39.74
CA TYR A 91 41.91 22.18 38.41
C TYR A 91 41.83 20.79 37.79
N VAL A 92 40.67 20.45 37.23
CA VAL A 92 40.42 19.18 36.55
C VAL A 92 40.03 19.47 35.11
N ASN A 93 40.65 18.75 34.18
CA ASN A 93 40.32 18.81 32.76
C ASN A 93 39.17 17.84 32.49
N HIS A 94 38.06 18.37 31.96
CA HIS A 94 36.92 17.59 31.51
C HIS A 94 36.81 17.64 30.00
N THR A 95 36.51 16.49 29.38
CA THR A 95 36.13 16.45 27.97
C THR A 95 34.69 16.90 27.83
N VAL A 96 34.44 17.82 26.91
CA VAL A 96 33.12 18.33 26.54
C VAL A 96 32.89 18.06 25.07
N LEU A 97 31.64 17.81 24.69
CA LEU A 97 31.27 17.58 23.29
C LEU A 97 30.46 18.75 22.76
N ASN A 98 30.93 19.33 21.67
CA ASN A 98 30.20 20.34 20.90
C ASN A 98 29.46 19.66 19.73
N ILE A 99 28.14 19.87 19.62
CA ILE A 99 27.40 19.59 18.39
C ILE A 99 27.33 20.88 17.58
N THR A 100 27.83 20.81 16.36
CA THR A 100 27.73 21.92 15.42
C THR A 100 26.73 21.56 14.32
N PHE A 101 25.70 22.39 14.18
CA PHE A 101 24.76 22.35 13.06
C PHE A 101 25.17 23.43 12.05
N SER A 102 25.39 23.03 10.81
CA SER A 102 25.85 23.91 9.72
C SER A 102 24.95 23.78 8.51
N ASN A 103 24.86 24.82 7.69
CA ASN A 103 23.99 24.83 6.49
C ASN A 103 22.57 24.36 6.84
N ILE A 104 21.97 24.99 7.85
CA ILE A 104 20.74 24.54 8.50
C ILE A 104 19.56 24.64 7.52
N LYS A 105 18.92 23.50 7.22
CA LYS A 105 17.74 23.41 6.33
C LYS A 105 16.45 23.00 7.06
N TRP A 106 16.45 23.04 8.39
CA TRP A 106 15.33 22.64 9.22
C TRP A 106 14.80 23.82 10.05
N LYS A 107 13.52 23.76 10.44
CA LYS A 107 12.89 24.69 11.38
C LYS A 107 12.80 24.14 12.79
N THR A 108 12.66 22.82 12.92
CA THR A 108 12.66 22.17 14.23
C THR A 108 13.74 21.10 14.27
N MET A 109 14.59 21.11 15.28
CA MET A 109 15.56 20.05 15.56
C MET A 109 15.32 19.52 16.97
N LYS A 110 14.87 18.28 17.06
CA LYS A 110 14.83 17.54 18.32
C LYS A 110 16.07 16.66 18.37
N PHE A 111 16.73 16.60 19.51
CA PHE A 111 17.84 15.67 19.69
C PHE A 111 17.90 15.15 21.13
N ARG A 112 18.45 13.95 21.27
CA ARG A 112 18.60 13.26 22.54
C ARG A 112 19.97 12.62 22.63
N PHE A 113 20.71 12.99 23.67
CA PHE A 113 21.88 12.24 24.09
C PHE A 113 21.49 11.13 25.06
N GLN A 114 22.08 9.95 24.88
CA GLN A 114 21.90 8.83 25.80
C GLN A 114 23.26 8.22 26.12
N ASP A 115 23.49 7.96 27.40
CA ASP A 115 24.53 7.05 27.87
C ASP A 115 23.97 5.63 27.82
N LYS A 116 24.59 4.76 27.01
CA LYS A 116 24.12 3.39 26.77
C LYS A 116 24.08 2.53 28.04
N TYR A 117 24.83 2.90 29.08
CA TYR A 117 24.94 2.12 30.32
C TYR A 117 24.11 2.71 31.48
N ARG A 118 23.52 3.90 31.31
CA ARG A 118 22.74 4.58 32.34
C ARG A 118 21.38 4.97 31.78
N GLU A 119 20.41 4.06 31.90
CA GLU A 119 19.05 4.16 31.34
C GLU A 119 18.28 5.44 31.72
N ASN A 120 18.67 6.13 32.81
CA ASN A 120 18.00 7.31 33.34
C ASN A 120 18.74 8.64 33.07
N LYS A 121 19.63 8.72 32.06
CA LYS A 121 20.37 9.95 31.75
C LYS A 121 20.20 10.39 30.30
N ASN A 122 18.94 10.55 29.90
CA ASN A 122 18.63 11.15 28.60
C ASN A 122 18.77 12.66 28.69
N HIS A 123 19.47 13.30 27.75
CA HIS A 123 19.46 14.75 27.63
C HIS A 123 18.73 15.13 26.36
N CYS A 124 17.45 15.48 26.49
CA CYS A 124 16.60 15.85 25.35
C CYS A 124 16.50 17.36 25.19
N ARG A 125 16.60 17.84 23.95
CA ARG A 125 16.46 19.25 23.59
C ARG A 125 15.62 19.38 22.32
N THR A 126 14.91 20.49 22.21
CA THR A 126 14.22 20.89 20.98
C THR A 126 14.61 22.32 20.64
N ILE A 127 15.12 22.53 19.44
CA ILE A 127 15.36 23.85 18.85
C ILE A 127 14.22 24.11 17.88
N THR A 128 13.59 25.27 17.99
CA THR A 128 12.53 25.74 17.10
C THR A 128 12.91 27.10 16.55
N ILE A 129 12.88 27.22 15.24
CA ILE A 129 13.16 28.44 14.48
C ILE A 129 11.84 28.92 13.89
N SER A 130 11.57 30.22 14.00
CA SER A 130 10.36 30.83 13.44
C SER A 130 10.27 30.62 11.93
N ASN A 131 9.05 30.48 11.42
CA ASN A 131 8.80 30.34 9.99
C ASN A 131 9.03 31.67 9.23
N ASP A 132 9.00 32.80 9.95
CA ASP A 132 9.08 34.14 9.35
C ASP A 132 10.51 34.56 8.97
N ILE A 133 11.52 33.73 9.27
CA ILE A 133 12.93 34.00 8.99
C ILE A 133 13.50 33.03 7.97
N THR A 134 14.28 33.53 7.02
CA THR A 134 15.10 32.70 6.13
C THR A 134 16.45 32.48 6.78
N ILE A 135 16.89 31.22 6.88
CA ILE A 135 18.18 30.85 7.44
C ILE A 135 19.22 30.92 6.32
N ASP A 136 20.35 31.56 6.60
CA ASP A 136 21.47 31.62 5.65
C ASP A 136 22.21 30.28 5.63
N ASP A 137 22.78 29.91 4.48
CA ASP A 137 23.56 28.69 4.31
C ASP A 137 24.87 28.74 5.13
N GLU A 138 25.32 29.95 5.46
CA GLU A 138 26.45 30.21 6.36
C GLU A 138 26.09 30.18 7.85
N SER A 139 24.80 30.06 8.22
CA SER A 139 24.38 29.99 9.62
C SER A 139 24.90 28.72 10.28
N VAL A 140 25.50 28.89 11.47
CA VAL A 140 26.03 27.80 12.28
C VAL A 140 25.52 27.90 13.71
N LEU A 141 24.93 26.82 14.22
CA LEU A 141 24.51 26.72 15.62
C LEU A 141 25.44 25.77 16.37
N PHE A 142 26.02 26.25 17.47
CA PHE A 142 26.87 25.47 18.36
C PHE A 142 26.11 25.09 19.63
N TYR A 143 26.19 23.83 20.01
CA TYR A 143 25.67 23.32 21.28
C TYR A 143 26.77 22.61 22.04
N ASP A 144 27.25 23.24 23.11
CA ASP A 144 28.41 22.80 23.89
C ASP A 144 28.07 22.44 25.35
N CYS A 145 26.77 22.33 25.65
CA CYS A 145 26.27 22.18 27.02
C CYS A 145 26.26 20.74 27.54
N TYR A 146 26.70 19.77 26.73
CA TYR A 146 26.79 18.38 27.17
C TYR A 146 28.14 18.10 27.82
N TRP A 147 28.12 17.99 29.16
CA TRP A 147 29.27 17.56 29.95
C TRP A 147 29.15 16.09 30.31
N PRO A 148 29.79 15.18 29.56
CA PRO A 148 29.97 13.83 30.05
C PRO A 148 30.85 13.91 31.30
N LYS A 149 30.32 13.46 32.44
CA LYS A 149 31.18 13.12 33.58
C LYS A 149 31.89 11.81 33.21
N THR A 150 32.96 11.92 32.45
CA THR A 150 33.89 10.81 32.27
C THR A 150 34.62 10.63 33.58
N ASP A 151 34.06 9.78 34.45
CA ASP A 151 34.89 9.03 35.39
C ASP A 151 35.97 8.33 34.55
N ASP A 152 37.23 8.26 34.98
CA ASP A 152 38.48 7.82 34.29
C ASP A 152 38.44 6.48 33.47
N ARG A 153 37.28 5.88 33.28
CA ARG A 153 37.05 4.72 32.42
C ARG A 153 36.82 5.17 30.98
N ASP A 154 37.89 5.11 30.20
CA ASP A 154 37.85 5.12 28.74
C ASP A 154 36.70 4.24 28.20
N GLY A 155 35.97 4.75 27.20
CA GLY A 155 35.10 3.92 26.37
C GLY A 155 33.62 3.87 26.74
N GLN A 156 33.07 4.84 27.48
CA GLN A 156 31.62 4.96 27.62
C GLN A 156 30.98 5.29 26.26
N SER A 157 30.14 4.37 25.78
CA SER A 157 29.41 4.51 24.52
C SER A 157 28.17 5.36 24.68
N HIS A 158 28.07 6.36 23.81
CA HIS A 158 26.99 7.31 23.77
C HIS A 158 26.27 7.25 22.42
N THR A 159 25.01 7.67 22.43
CA THR A 159 24.23 7.88 21.22
C THR A 159 23.66 9.29 21.16
N LEU A 160 23.66 9.87 19.98
CA LEU A 160 22.92 11.09 19.67
C LEU A 160 21.84 10.73 18.63
N ASP A 161 20.59 10.68 19.07
CA ASP A 161 19.43 10.58 18.19
C ASP A 161 18.95 11.98 17.84
N PHE A 162 18.50 12.21 16.60
CA PHE A 162 17.90 13.48 16.22
C PHE A 162 16.78 13.33 15.19
N GLU A 163 15.85 14.28 15.23
CA GLU A 163 14.74 14.45 14.29
C GLU A 163 14.70 15.93 13.86
N ALA A 164 14.91 16.16 12.57
CA ALA A 164 14.85 17.47 11.93
C ALA A 164 13.59 17.58 11.07
N VAL A 165 12.84 18.66 11.25
CA VAL A 165 11.65 18.98 10.48
C VAL A 165 11.89 20.24 9.66
N ALA A 166 11.79 20.14 8.34
CA ALA A 166 11.95 21.27 7.42
C ALA A 166 10.66 22.09 7.27
N ASP A 167 10.74 23.19 6.53
CA ASP A 167 9.61 24.10 6.25
C ASP A 167 8.42 23.41 5.57
N ASP A 168 8.71 22.48 4.66
CA ASP A 168 7.72 21.66 3.96
C ASP A 168 7.15 20.52 4.82
N LYS A 169 7.50 20.49 6.11
CA LYS A 169 7.14 19.46 7.10
C LYS A 169 7.76 18.09 6.82
N THR A 170 8.76 17.99 5.95
CA THR A 170 9.51 16.74 5.79
C THR A 170 10.29 16.42 7.06
N VAL A 171 10.23 15.14 7.45
CA VAL A 171 10.84 14.65 8.70
C VAL A 171 12.06 13.79 8.37
N ASN A 172 13.22 14.27 8.80
CA ASN A 172 14.51 13.63 8.60
C ASN A 172 15.05 13.18 9.95
N ARG A 173 15.54 11.94 10.06
CA ARG A 173 15.98 11.34 11.32
C ARG A 173 17.34 10.73 11.14
N GLY A 174 18.20 10.90 12.14
CA GLY A 174 19.52 10.28 12.11
C GLY A 174 20.00 9.91 13.50
N LYS A 175 21.08 9.13 13.50
CA LYS A 175 21.66 8.58 14.71
C LYS A 175 23.17 8.51 14.62
N TYR A 176 23.84 9.02 15.65
CA TYR A 176 25.27 8.89 15.82
C TYR A 176 25.62 7.98 17.00
N TYR A 177 26.67 7.18 16.85
CA TYR A 177 27.29 6.36 17.90
C TYR A 177 28.74 6.78 18.09
N PHE A 178 29.17 7.00 19.33
CA PHE A 178 30.54 7.41 19.63
C PHE A 178 30.96 7.05 21.05
N ASN A 179 32.27 7.07 21.31
CA ASN A 179 32.84 7.02 22.65
C ASN A 179 33.42 8.40 22.98
N ILE A 180 33.19 8.91 24.19
CA ILE A 180 33.81 10.18 24.60
C ILE A 180 35.33 9.95 24.75
N PRO A 181 36.18 10.77 24.10
CA PRO A 181 37.63 10.63 24.22
C PRO A 181 38.09 11.14 25.59
N SER A 182 39.18 10.57 26.11
CA SER A 182 39.78 11.08 27.34
C SER A 182 40.42 12.46 27.11
N ALA A 183 40.60 13.22 28.18
CA ALA A 183 41.27 14.51 28.10
C ALA A 183 42.73 14.38 27.58
N GLU A 184 43.38 13.23 27.83
CA GLU A 184 44.73 12.95 27.31
C GLU A 184 44.74 12.84 25.77
N MET A 185 43.72 12.24 25.16
CA MET A 185 43.59 12.13 23.70
C MET A 185 43.44 13.50 23.01
N LEU A 186 42.96 14.50 23.74
CA LEU A 186 42.76 15.88 23.26
C LEU A 186 43.89 16.83 23.68
N SER A 187 44.86 16.35 24.47
CA SER A 187 45.95 17.19 24.96
C SER A 187 46.89 17.60 23.83
N LEU A 188 47.32 18.87 23.84
CA LEU A 188 48.33 19.37 22.92
C LEU A 188 49.71 18.71 23.11
N THR A 189 49.94 18.10 24.27
CA THR A 189 51.21 17.44 24.63
C THR A 189 51.24 15.95 24.30
N THR A 190 50.19 15.42 23.68
CA THR A 190 50.14 14.02 23.26
C THR A 190 51.13 13.76 22.11
N THR A 191 51.69 12.55 22.05
CA THR A 191 52.67 12.12 21.06
C THR A 191 52.03 11.19 20.02
N GLU A 192 52.66 11.04 18.86
CA GLU A 192 52.11 10.30 17.71
C GLU A 192 51.80 8.83 18.03
N ASP A 193 52.57 8.20 18.92
CA ASP A 193 52.38 6.81 19.38
C ASP A 193 51.16 6.65 20.30
N ARG A 194 50.85 7.67 21.11
CA ARG A 194 49.79 7.65 22.12
C ARG A 194 48.48 8.28 21.67
N TRP A 195 48.53 9.11 20.64
CA TRP A 195 47.35 9.82 20.18
C TRP A 195 46.33 8.88 19.54
N LYS A 196 45.06 9.08 19.89
CA LYS A 196 43.92 8.35 19.34
C LYS A 196 42.93 9.35 18.75
N PRO A 197 42.46 9.14 17.51
CA PRO A 197 41.48 10.03 16.92
C PRO A 197 40.13 9.89 17.62
N PHE A 198 39.41 11.00 17.76
CA PHE A 198 37.98 10.92 18.05
C PHE A 198 37.25 10.39 16.83
N ILE A 199 36.39 9.40 17.04
CA ILE A 199 35.60 8.77 15.99
C ILE A 199 34.13 8.70 16.39
N TYR A 200 33.26 8.93 15.41
CA TYR A 200 31.82 8.77 15.56
C TYR A 200 31.23 8.16 14.29
N ILE A 201 30.11 7.45 14.46
CA ILE A 201 29.51 6.65 13.39
C ILE A 201 28.10 7.15 13.16
N GLU A 202 27.83 7.59 11.93
CA GLU A 202 26.51 7.91 11.44
C GLU A 202 25.84 6.67 10.87
N ILE A 203 24.59 6.42 11.27
CA ILE A 203 23.83 5.26 10.84
C ILE A 203 22.77 5.66 9.81
N PHE A 204 22.86 5.05 8.63
CA PHE A 204 21.83 5.07 7.60
C PHE A 204 21.15 3.70 7.47
N ASN A 205 20.14 3.59 6.62
CA ASN A 205 19.36 2.35 6.44
C ASN A 205 20.21 1.17 5.92
N SER A 206 21.24 1.43 5.12
CA SER A 206 22.06 0.40 4.46
C SER A 206 23.57 0.62 4.61
N ILE A 207 23.98 1.79 5.10
CA ILE A 207 25.38 2.23 5.18
C ILE A 207 25.66 2.78 6.58
N MET A 208 26.83 2.47 7.12
CA MET A 208 27.39 3.19 8.27
C MET A 208 28.53 4.06 7.78
N ARG A 209 28.47 5.36 8.08
CA ARG A 209 29.56 6.29 7.78
C ARG A 209 30.36 6.56 9.04
N LEU A 210 31.60 6.12 9.03
CA LEU A 210 32.57 6.45 10.07
C LEU A 210 33.16 7.83 9.77
N HIS A 211 33.13 8.71 10.76
CA HIS A 211 33.79 10.01 10.75
C HIS A 211 34.99 9.95 11.69
N VAL A 212 36.16 10.35 11.18
CA VAL A 212 37.44 10.36 11.89
C VAL A 212 37.96 11.79 11.94
N MET A 213 38.16 12.30 13.15
CA MET A 213 38.66 13.65 13.37
C MET A 213 40.10 13.80 12.84
N PRO A 214 40.46 14.94 12.21
CA PRO A 214 41.84 15.16 11.77
C PRO A 214 42.81 15.23 12.96
N PRO A 215 44.10 14.89 12.73
CA PRO A 215 45.10 14.95 13.79
C PRO A 215 45.43 16.41 14.15
N PRO A 216 45.83 16.69 15.40
CA PRO A 216 46.47 17.95 15.75
C PRO A 216 47.64 18.27 14.81
N ARG A 217 47.80 19.54 14.41
CA ARG A 217 48.77 19.95 13.39
C ARG A 217 50.22 19.59 13.72
N GLN A 218 50.54 19.46 15.01
CA GLN A 218 51.87 19.06 15.48
C GLN A 218 52.17 17.58 15.21
N LEU A 219 51.13 16.72 15.11
CA LEU A 219 51.27 15.29 14.83
C LEU A 219 51.30 15.07 13.33
N LYS A 220 52.41 14.58 12.79
CA LYS A 220 52.62 14.42 11.34
C LYS A 220 51.94 13.17 10.74
N ILE A 221 50.77 12.80 11.24
CA ILE A 221 50.01 11.64 10.78
C ILE A 221 49.52 11.88 9.34
N ASN A 222 49.72 10.90 8.45
CA ASN A 222 49.49 11.07 7.01
C ASN A 222 48.30 10.25 6.47
N ALA A 223 47.88 9.21 7.20
CA ALA A 223 46.77 8.35 6.81
C ALA A 223 46.20 7.62 8.03
N TYR A 224 45.03 7.03 7.83
CA TYR A 224 44.39 6.13 8.78
C TYR A 224 44.26 4.73 8.18
N ARG A 225 44.51 3.70 8.99
CA ARG A 225 44.12 2.32 8.69
C ARG A 225 42.81 2.04 9.41
N ILE A 226 41.76 1.79 8.64
CA ILE A 226 40.42 1.49 9.13
C ILE A 226 40.19 -0.01 8.95
N ARG A 227 39.75 -0.69 10.01
CA ARG A 227 39.39 -2.11 10.00
C ARG A 227 37.98 -2.26 10.53
N VAL A 228 37.15 -3.03 9.83
CA VAL A 228 35.80 -3.38 10.26
C VAL A 228 35.85 -4.80 10.81
N VAL A 229 35.47 -4.97 12.08
CA VAL A 229 35.54 -6.25 12.78
C VAL A 229 34.17 -6.70 13.26
N THR A 230 33.92 -8.01 13.19
CA THR A 230 32.68 -8.64 13.70
C THR A 230 32.92 -9.46 14.95
N VAL A 231 32.01 -9.34 15.92
CA VAL A 231 32.05 -10.07 17.19
C VAL A 231 31.55 -11.50 16.96
N GLY A 232 32.51 -12.43 16.93
CA GLY A 232 32.29 -13.87 16.77
C GLY A 232 33.58 -14.56 16.35
N VAL A 233 34.33 -13.96 15.43
CA VAL A 233 35.58 -14.53 14.93
C VAL A 233 36.78 -13.57 15.03
N ARG A 234 36.59 -12.33 15.51
CA ARG A 234 37.61 -11.24 15.45
C ARG A 234 38.32 -11.18 14.10
N ARG A 235 37.61 -11.54 13.02
CA ARG A 235 38.13 -11.41 11.66
C ARG A 235 37.85 -10.01 11.17
N ASP A 236 38.82 -9.48 10.43
CA ASP A 236 38.62 -8.31 9.61
C ASP A 236 37.67 -8.68 8.49
N VAL A 237 36.50 -8.05 8.50
CA VAL A 237 35.55 -8.15 7.38
C VAL A 237 36.00 -7.24 6.25
N GLN A 238 36.59 -6.10 6.60
CA GLN A 238 37.13 -5.15 5.65
C GLN A 238 38.30 -4.38 6.26
N SER A 239 39.27 -4.00 5.43
CA SER A 239 40.34 -3.08 5.82
C SER A 239 40.63 -2.11 4.69
N ALA A 240 40.85 -0.84 5.03
CA ALA A 240 41.19 0.21 4.10
C ALA A 240 42.26 1.12 4.68
N ARG A 241 43.17 1.59 3.82
CA ARG A 241 44.05 2.73 4.11
C ARG A 241 43.41 3.98 3.51
N VAL A 242 43.12 4.96 4.34
CA VAL A 242 42.50 6.22 3.92
C VAL A 242 43.50 7.36 4.15
N PRO A 243 44.05 7.98 3.08
CA PRO A 243 44.97 9.10 3.22
C PRO A 243 44.24 10.36 3.68
N LEU A 244 44.93 11.18 4.47
CA LEU A 244 44.46 12.52 4.82
C LEU A 244 44.56 13.42 3.58
N LYS A 245 43.42 13.94 3.11
CA LYS A 245 43.40 14.94 2.02
C LYS A 245 43.83 16.32 2.51
N ASN A 246 43.45 16.67 3.74
CA ASN A 246 43.74 17.92 4.42
C ASN A 246 43.81 17.67 5.93
N ASN A 247 44.65 18.43 6.65
CA ASN A 247 44.82 18.31 8.11
C ASN A 247 43.74 19.06 8.91
N THR A 248 42.74 19.62 8.24
CA THR A 248 41.64 20.35 8.89
C THR A 248 40.27 19.71 8.72
N GLU A 249 40.12 18.78 7.77
CA GLU A 249 38.85 18.16 7.45
C GLU A 249 38.77 16.75 8.02
N GLU A 250 37.55 16.34 8.38
CA GLU A 250 37.27 14.99 8.85
C GLU A 250 37.40 13.99 7.69
N VAL A 251 37.92 12.80 8.03
CA VAL A 251 37.99 11.68 7.09
C VAL A 251 36.75 10.83 7.26
N THR A 252 36.04 10.58 6.16
CA THR A 252 34.85 9.73 6.14
C THR A 252 35.13 8.38 5.48
N TYR A 253 34.50 7.33 6.01
CA TYR A 253 34.57 5.98 5.46
C TYR A 253 33.20 5.30 5.52
N ASP A 254 32.70 4.87 4.36
CA ASP A 254 31.39 4.24 4.22
C ASP A 254 31.51 2.71 4.23
N TYR A 255 30.79 2.07 5.15
CA TYR A 255 30.66 0.62 5.24
C TYR A 255 29.23 0.20 4.91
N ASN A 256 29.07 -0.56 3.82
CA ASN A 256 27.79 -1.14 3.45
C ASN A 256 27.56 -2.43 4.25
N PHE A 257 26.48 -2.46 5.03
CA PHE A 257 26.16 -3.58 5.90
C PHE A 257 24.98 -4.43 5.41
N VAL A 258 24.48 -4.20 4.18
CA VAL A 258 23.37 -4.97 3.60
C VAL A 258 23.74 -6.46 3.56
N GLY A 259 22.89 -7.29 4.16
CA GLY A 259 23.09 -8.75 4.24
C GLY A 259 24.06 -9.19 5.34
N THR A 260 24.63 -8.27 6.13
CA THR A 260 25.44 -8.60 7.30
C THR A 260 24.58 -8.61 8.56
N ASN A 261 24.75 -9.65 9.38
CA ASN A 261 24.10 -9.77 10.68
C ASN A 261 25.15 -9.96 11.77
N GLY A 262 24.91 -9.36 12.93
CA GLY A 262 25.79 -9.48 14.09
C GLY A 262 26.22 -8.12 14.64
N SER A 263 27.28 -8.11 15.43
CA SER A 263 27.82 -6.87 16.00
C SER A 263 29.09 -6.45 15.26
N VAL A 264 29.11 -5.21 14.78
CA VAL A 264 30.24 -4.62 14.06
C VAL A 264 30.87 -3.51 14.91
N SER A 265 32.19 -3.41 14.88
CA SER A 265 32.94 -2.25 15.35
C SER A 265 34.01 -1.84 14.34
N PHE A 266 34.40 -0.57 14.41
CA PHE A 266 35.46 0.01 13.59
C PHE A 266 36.70 0.18 14.46
N ILE A 267 37.85 -0.27 13.97
CA ILE A 267 39.15 -0.04 14.57
C ILE A 267 39.90 0.93 13.66
N VAL A 268 40.30 2.07 14.20
CA VAL A 268 41.06 3.10 13.48
C VAL A 268 42.44 3.22 14.08
N THR A 269 43.46 3.07 13.24
CA THR A 269 44.87 3.19 13.60
C THR A 269 45.50 4.35 12.82
N PRO A 270 46.06 5.37 13.48
CA PRO A 270 46.90 6.37 12.83
C PRO A 270 48.11 5.73 12.16
N LEU A 271 48.49 6.25 10.99
CA LEU A 271 49.71 5.85 10.30
C LEU A 271 50.72 7.00 10.36
N HIS A 272 51.86 6.70 11.00
CA HIS A 272 52.97 7.61 11.16
C HIS A 272 54.29 6.84 11.06
N ASP A 273 55.28 7.44 10.41
CA ASP A 273 56.55 6.77 10.10
C ASP A 273 57.29 6.30 11.36
N GLN A 274 57.24 7.09 12.46
CA GLN A 274 57.87 6.70 13.73
C GLN A 274 57.24 5.44 14.34
N CYS A 275 55.91 5.30 14.25
CA CYS A 275 55.22 4.12 14.77
C CYS A 275 55.54 2.85 13.96
N GLU A 276 55.83 2.99 12.67
CA GLU A 276 56.22 1.87 11.82
C GLU A 276 57.66 1.42 12.10
N MET A 277 58.56 2.36 12.42
CA MET A 277 59.96 2.06 12.77
C MET A 277 60.12 1.34 14.11
N GLU A 278 59.31 1.67 15.12
CA GLU A 278 59.40 1.08 16.46
C GLU A 278 58.76 -0.33 16.55
N GLY A 279 58.13 -0.81 15.47
CA GLY A 279 57.55 -2.17 15.38
C GLY A 279 56.29 -2.40 16.21
N ALA A 280 55.96 -1.54 17.17
CA ALA A 280 54.76 -1.62 18.01
C ALA A 280 53.49 -1.06 17.32
N GLY A 281 53.64 -0.19 16.31
CA GLY A 281 52.53 0.50 15.65
C GLY A 281 51.87 1.57 16.54
N CYS A 282 51.16 2.54 15.94
CA CYS A 282 50.48 3.57 16.73
C CYS A 282 49.28 2.96 17.47
N THR A 283 48.89 3.57 18.59
CA THR A 283 47.70 3.14 19.33
C THR A 283 46.43 3.28 18.49
N SER A 284 45.55 2.28 18.60
CA SER A 284 44.28 2.24 17.86
C SER A 284 43.10 2.61 18.75
N VAL A 285 42.04 3.14 18.14
CA VAL A 285 40.74 3.38 18.79
C VAL A 285 39.69 2.42 18.24
N GLU A 286 38.89 1.82 19.11
CA GLU A 286 37.73 1.00 18.74
C GLU A 286 36.44 1.78 18.98
N SER A 287 35.54 1.75 17.99
CA SER A 287 34.21 2.34 18.10
C SER A 287 33.31 1.56 19.06
N PRO A 288 32.18 2.15 19.50
CA PRO A 288 31.10 1.37 20.09
C PRO A 288 30.72 0.20 19.17
N ARG A 289 30.37 -0.93 19.78
CA ARG A 289 29.82 -2.07 19.06
C ARG A 289 28.37 -1.79 18.69
N ILE A 290 28.09 -1.86 17.39
CA ILE A 290 26.77 -1.62 16.80
C ILE A 290 26.18 -2.97 16.41
N LYS A 291 24.99 -3.27 16.93
CA LYS A 291 24.25 -4.48 16.56
C LYS A 291 23.49 -4.20 15.27
N ILE A 292 23.84 -4.93 14.22
CA ILE A 292 23.15 -4.94 12.94
C ILE A 292 22.21 -6.13 12.97
N SER A 293 20.92 -5.82 13.04
CA SER A 293 19.86 -6.76 12.76
C SER A 293 19.29 -6.32 11.43
N SER A 294 19.54 -7.05 10.35
CA SER A 294 18.72 -6.89 9.16
C SER A 294 17.30 -7.31 9.55
N GLU A 295 16.43 -6.36 9.89
CA GLU A 295 15.01 -6.67 9.94
C GLU A 295 14.62 -7.26 8.58
N PRO A 296 13.81 -8.34 8.55
CA PRO A 296 13.74 -9.19 7.38
C PRO A 296 12.74 -8.60 6.37
N GLN A 297 12.96 -7.37 5.90
CA GLN A 297 12.21 -6.84 4.76
C GLN A 297 12.35 -7.77 3.55
N THR A 298 13.52 -8.40 3.40
CA THR A 298 13.76 -9.45 2.39
C THR A 298 12.93 -10.72 2.64
N LEU A 299 12.69 -11.12 3.90
CA LEU A 299 11.91 -12.32 4.22
C LEU A 299 10.42 -12.11 3.94
N ASN A 300 9.89 -10.92 4.22
CA ASN A 300 8.50 -10.58 3.91
C ASN A 300 8.26 -10.55 2.39
N ILE A 301 9.22 -10.03 1.62
CA ILE A 301 9.18 -10.07 0.15
C ILE A 301 9.27 -11.52 -0.36
N CYS A 302 10.13 -12.35 0.24
CA CYS A 302 10.24 -13.77 -0.13
C CYS A 302 8.94 -14.55 0.20
N ILE A 303 8.34 -14.31 1.37
CA ILE A 303 7.08 -14.96 1.76
C ILE A 303 5.93 -14.50 0.84
N ALA A 304 5.85 -13.20 0.53
CA ALA A 304 4.86 -12.69 -0.41
C ALA A 304 5.06 -13.26 -1.83
N SER A 305 6.30 -13.42 -2.27
CA SER A 305 6.62 -14.02 -3.56
C SER A 305 6.29 -15.51 -3.61
N ILE A 306 6.59 -16.27 -2.54
CA ILE A 306 6.28 -17.70 -2.46
C ILE A 306 4.77 -17.92 -2.39
N THR A 307 4.05 -17.13 -1.59
CA THR A 307 2.59 -17.23 -1.50
C THR A 307 1.91 -16.86 -2.82
N ALA A 308 2.36 -15.80 -3.51
CA ALA A 308 1.88 -15.45 -4.85
C ALA A 308 2.14 -16.59 -5.86
N LEU A 309 3.30 -17.24 -5.81
CA LEU A 309 3.64 -18.35 -6.70
C LEU A 309 2.78 -19.59 -6.42
N ILE A 310 2.48 -19.89 -5.15
CA ILE A 310 1.55 -20.97 -4.75
C ILE A 310 0.13 -20.66 -5.25
N VAL A 311 -0.36 -19.43 -5.07
CA VAL A 311 -1.70 -19.05 -5.55
C VAL A 311 -1.78 -19.10 -7.08
N ALA A 312 -0.75 -18.61 -7.78
CA ALA A 312 -0.70 -18.65 -9.24
C ALA A 312 -0.64 -20.08 -9.78
N THR A 313 0.12 -20.98 -9.15
CA THR A 313 0.19 -22.39 -9.55
C THR A 313 -1.12 -23.13 -9.26
N LEU A 314 -1.78 -22.88 -8.13
CA LEU A 314 -3.11 -23.43 -7.84
C LEU A 314 -4.17 -22.90 -8.82
N PHE A 315 -4.10 -21.62 -9.18
CA PHE A 315 -5.00 -21.03 -10.17
C PHE A 315 -4.77 -21.60 -11.57
N ALA A 316 -3.52 -21.75 -11.99
CA ALA A 316 -3.16 -22.41 -13.24
C ALA A 316 -3.62 -23.88 -13.26
N TYR A 317 -3.40 -24.62 -12.16
CA TYR A 317 -3.88 -25.99 -12.01
C TYR A 317 -5.40 -26.09 -12.09
N TYR A 318 -6.13 -25.16 -11.46
CA TYR A 318 -7.59 -25.06 -11.56
C TYR A 318 -8.06 -24.81 -13.00
N ILE A 319 -7.39 -23.89 -13.73
CA ILE A 319 -7.71 -23.60 -15.14
C ILE A 319 -7.43 -24.83 -16.01
N VAL A 320 -6.30 -25.51 -15.82
CA VAL A 320 -5.96 -26.75 -16.54
C VAL A 320 -6.98 -27.85 -16.24
N LEU A 321 -7.36 -28.07 -14.98
CA LEU A 321 -8.42 -29.02 -14.62
C LEU A 321 -9.76 -28.66 -15.26
N ARG A 322 -10.10 -27.38 -15.33
CA ARG A 322 -11.33 -26.89 -15.96
C ARG A 322 -11.30 -27.11 -17.49
N LEU A 323 -10.16 -26.89 -18.13
CA LEU A 323 -9.97 -27.16 -19.56
C LEU A 323 -9.96 -28.66 -19.84
N MET A 324 -9.27 -29.46 -19.04
CA MET A 324 -9.27 -30.92 -19.13
C MET A 324 -10.67 -31.50 -18.92
N ARG A 325 -11.45 -31.00 -17.95
CA ARG A 325 -12.87 -31.39 -17.81
C ARG A 325 -13.71 -30.98 -19.03
N ARG A 326 -13.41 -29.85 -19.66
CA ARG A 326 -14.16 -29.37 -20.83
C ARG A 326 -13.82 -30.12 -22.12
N TYR A 327 -12.56 -30.55 -22.28
CA TYR A 327 -12.07 -31.19 -23.51
C TYR A 327 -11.96 -32.72 -23.41
N CYS A 328 -11.55 -33.29 -22.27
CA CYS A 328 -11.42 -34.74 -22.11
C CYS A 328 -12.70 -35.44 -21.65
N CYS A 329 -13.66 -34.73 -21.02
CA CYS A 329 -14.91 -35.34 -20.56
C CYS A 329 -16.09 -35.13 -21.51
N HIS A 330 -15.90 -34.56 -22.71
CA HIS A 330 -16.99 -34.42 -23.67
C HIS A 330 -17.32 -35.74 -24.39
N ASP A 331 -16.34 -36.64 -24.58
CA ASP A 331 -16.51 -37.82 -25.45
C ASP A 331 -16.32 -39.20 -24.79
N ARG A 332 -15.91 -39.32 -23.51
CA ARG A 332 -15.54 -40.64 -22.94
C ARG A 332 -16.11 -41.06 -21.59
N TYR A 333 -16.86 -40.22 -20.88
CA TYR A 333 -17.40 -40.57 -19.54
C TYR A 333 -18.94 -40.63 -19.52
N ARG A 334 -19.54 -41.33 -20.49
CA ARG A 334 -20.99 -41.57 -20.49
C ARG A 334 -21.41 -42.81 -19.71
N GLU A 335 -20.50 -43.71 -19.32
CA GLU A 335 -20.94 -45.03 -18.82
C GLU A 335 -20.58 -45.40 -17.37
N GLU A 336 -19.54 -44.87 -16.71
CA GLU A 336 -19.14 -45.49 -15.43
C GLU A 336 -18.60 -44.50 -14.38
N LEU A 337 -19.48 -43.68 -13.78
CA LEU A 337 -19.26 -43.14 -12.43
C LEU A 337 -20.54 -42.49 -11.86
N PRO A 338 -21.12 -42.98 -10.74
CA PRO A 338 -22.36 -42.46 -10.17
C PRO A 338 -22.07 -41.26 -9.24
N LEU A 339 -21.33 -40.27 -9.73
CA LEU A 339 -21.28 -38.95 -9.08
C LEU A 339 -22.27 -38.07 -9.83
N MET A 340 -23.52 -38.11 -9.34
CA MET A 340 -24.67 -37.34 -9.82
C MET A 340 -24.33 -35.85 -9.92
N ILE A 341 -23.81 -35.42 -11.06
CA ILE A 341 -24.10 -34.08 -11.56
C ILE A 341 -25.46 -34.23 -12.23
N PRO A 342 -26.53 -33.59 -11.73
CA PRO A 342 -27.84 -33.66 -12.37
C PRO A 342 -27.68 -33.24 -13.83
N THR A 343 -28.10 -34.10 -14.76
CA THR A 343 -28.20 -33.70 -16.17
C THR A 343 -29.02 -32.43 -16.22
N PRO A 344 -28.59 -31.38 -16.94
CA PRO A 344 -29.33 -30.12 -17.00
C PRO A 344 -30.78 -30.40 -17.41
N PRO A 345 -31.75 -29.70 -16.80
CA PRO A 345 -33.16 -29.93 -17.09
C PRO A 345 -33.41 -29.67 -18.57
N LYS A 346 -34.09 -30.63 -19.23
CA LYS A 346 -34.58 -30.47 -20.59
C LYS A 346 -35.97 -29.86 -20.51
N ILE A 347 -36.10 -28.62 -20.94
CA ILE A 347 -37.31 -27.83 -20.75
C ILE A 347 -38.00 -27.68 -22.10
N LEU A 348 -39.23 -28.17 -22.21
CA LEU A 348 -40.07 -27.92 -23.36
C LEU A 348 -40.96 -26.71 -23.09
N VAL A 349 -40.80 -25.65 -23.89
CA VAL A 349 -41.62 -24.43 -23.79
C VAL A 349 -42.79 -24.52 -24.76
N VAL A 350 -43.99 -24.39 -24.22
CA VAL A 350 -45.26 -24.41 -24.95
C VAL A 350 -45.95 -23.07 -24.75
N TYR A 351 -46.42 -22.45 -25.82
CA TYR A 351 -47.14 -21.18 -25.77
C TYR A 351 -48.12 -21.10 -26.93
N SER A 352 -49.15 -20.26 -26.79
CA SER A 352 -50.06 -20.02 -27.91
C SER A 352 -49.46 -18.99 -28.87
N PRO A 353 -49.29 -19.31 -30.17
CA PRO A 353 -48.76 -18.37 -31.17
C PRO A 353 -49.81 -17.34 -31.64
N ALA A 354 -50.98 -17.27 -31.00
CA ALA A 354 -52.11 -16.43 -31.40
C ALA A 354 -51.80 -14.92 -31.40
N ASN A 355 -50.77 -14.48 -30.69
CA ASN A 355 -50.33 -13.07 -30.68
C ASN A 355 -48.83 -12.98 -30.95
N ARG A 356 -48.44 -12.19 -31.95
CA ARG A 356 -47.05 -12.03 -32.38
C ARG A 356 -46.15 -11.42 -31.31
N LEU A 357 -46.61 -10.37 -30.62
CA LEU A 357 -45.83 -9.72 -29.55
C LEU A 357 -45.60 -10.68 -28.38
N HIS A 358 -46.58 -11.53 -28.08
CA HIS A 358 -46.42 -12.61 -27.10
C HIS A 358 -45.36 -13.63 -27.55
N ALA A 359 -45.40 -14.09 -28.81
CA ALA A 359 -44.41 -15.00 -29.36
C ALA A 359 -42.98 -14.41 -29.35
N GLU A 360 -42.82 -13.13 -29.70
CA GLU A 360 -41.53 -12.42 -29.62
C GLU A 360 -41.00 -12.40 -28.17
N CYS A 361 -41.87 -12.15 -27.18
CA CYS A 361 -41.49 -12.21 -25.76
C CYS A 361 -41.05 -13.62 -25.33
N VAL A 362 -41.74 -14.66 -25.78
CA VAL A 362 -41.37 -16.06 -25.49
C VAL A 362 -40.02 -16.40 -26.11
N MET A 363 -39.76 -15.97 -27.35
CA MET A 363 -38.46 -16.18 -28.00
C MET A 363 -37.31 -15.49 -27.26
N SER A 364 -37.50 -14.23 -26.83
CA SER A 364 -36.52 -13.49 -26.03
C SER A 364 -36.30 -14.14 -24.65
N PHE A 365 -37.36 -14.65 -24.02
CA PHE A 365 -37.29 -15.39 -22.77
C PHE A 365 -36.48 -16.69 -22.91
N VAL A 366 -36.76 -17.50 -23.93
CA VAL A 366 -36.01 -18.74 -24.23
C VAL A 366 -34.53 -18.44 -24.50
N THR A 367 -34.26 -17.43 -25.33
CA THR A 367 -32.90 -17.02 -25.68
C THR A 367 -32.12 -16.58 -24.45
N TYR A 368 -32.77 -15.83 -23.54
CA TYR A 368 -32.18 -15.41 -22.29
C TYR A 368 -31.82 -16.60 -21.40
N LEU A 369 -32.76 -17.51 -21.16
CA LEU A 369 -32.53 -18.70 -20.33
C LEU A 369 -31.42 -19.61 -20.86
N ARG A 370 -31.38 -19.87 -22.17
CA ARG A 370 -30.29 -20.62 -22.81
C ARG A 370 -28.92 -19.97 -22.56
N SER A 371 -28.86 -18.64 -22.67
CA SER A 371 -27.60 -17.91 -22.59
C SER A 371 -27.05 -17.72 -21.18
N GLU A 372 -27.91 -17.42 -20.21
CA GLU A 372 -27.49 -17.06 -18.86
C GLU A 372 -27.44 -18.22 -17.89
N TYR A 373 -28.32 -19.20 -18.10
CA TYR A 373 -28.49 -20.37 -17.22
C TYR A 373 -28.08 -21.68 -17.90
N GLY A 374 -27.86 -21.68 -19.22
CA GLY A 374 -27.43 -22.88 -19.94
C GLY A 374 -28.47 -24.00 -19.98
N PHE A 375 -29.75 -23.67 -19.82
CA PHE A 375 -30.83 -24.65 -19.89
C PHE A 375 -30.96 -25.20 -21.32
N ASP A 376 -31.16 -26.52 -21.42
CA ASP A 376 -31.49 -27.19 -22.67
C ASP A 376 -32.99 -27.02 -22.94
N ILE A 377 -33.33 -25.91 -23.59
CA ILE A 377 -34.72 -25.55 -23.89
C ILE A 377 -35.05 -26.01 -25.29
N MET A 378 -36.25 -26.55 -25.50
CA MET A 378 -36.85 -26.84 -26.80
C MET A 378 -38.11 -25.99 -26.95
N PHE A 379 -38.26 -25.30 -28.08
CA PHE A 379 -39.49 -24.58 -28.43
C PHE A 379 -39.73 -24.62 -29.95
N ASP A 380 -40.93 -24.27 -30.39
CA ASP A 380 -41.35 -24.38 -31.80
C ASP A 380 -40.46 -23.60 -32.79
N GLY A 381 -39.78 -22.53 -32.34
CA GLY A 381 -38.80 -21.81 -33.15
C GLY A 381 -37.53 -22.59 -33.49
N ASP A 382 -37.28 -23.74 -32.86
CA ASP A 382 -36.16 -24.64 -33.20
C ASP A 382 -36.50 -25.66 -34.29
N ILE A 383 -37.75 -25.69 -34.76
CA ILE A 383 -38.15 -26.59 -35.85
C ILE A 383 -37.45 -26.10 -37.12
N SER A 384 -36.27 -26.66 -37.39
CA SER A 384 -35.53 -26.38 -38.62
C SER A 384 -36.42 -26.67 -39.82
N THR A 385 -36.35 -25.84 -40.86
CA THR A 385 -37.04 -26.06 -42.15
C THR A 385 -36.67 -27.40 -42.81
N THR A 386 -35.68 -28.11 -42.27
CA THR A 386 -35.21 -29.44 -42.69
C THR A 386 -35.90 -30.63 -42.00
N LEU A 387 -36.46 -30.49 -40.78
CA LEU A 387 -37.30 -31.52 -40.15
C LEU A 387 -38.76 -31.31 -40.58
N LYS A 388 -39.19 -32.01 -41.63
CA LYS A 388 -40.45 -31.76 -42.35
C LYS A 388 -41.75 -32.10 -41.62
N ASP A 389 -41.72 -32.66 -40.40
CA ASP A 389 -42.93 -33.08 -39.69
C ASP A 389 -43.00 -32.53 -38.25
N PRO A 390 -43.90 -31.56 -37.99
CA PRO A 390 -44.12 -30.97 -36.67
C PRO A 390 -44.57 -32.00 -35.62
N TYR A 391 -45.27 -33.06 -36.02
CA TYR A 391 -45.73 -34.11 -35.11
C TYR A 391 -44.55 -34.91 -34.56
N ASN A 392 -43.68 -35.38 -35.44
CA ASN A 392 -42.48 -36.14 -35.08
C ASN A 392 -41.53 -35.32 -34.21
N TRP A 393 -41.41 -34.02 -34.46
CA TRP A 393 -40.63 -33.14 -33.60
C TRP A 393 -41.28 -32.99 -32.21
N ALA A 394 -42.58 -32.70 -32.16
CA ALA A 394 -43.32 -32.51 -30.91
C ALA A 394 -43.27 -33.75 -30.02
N GLN A 395 -43.41 -34.94 -30.60
CA GLN A 395 -43.30 -36.20 -29.89
C GLN A 395 -41.89 -36.38 -29.29
N LYS A 396 -40.84 -36.22 -30.09
CA LYS A 396 -39.45 -36.35 -29.62
C LYS A 396 -39.10 -35.31 -28.55
N ALA A 397 -39.53 -34.07 -28.73
CA ALA A 397 -39.31 -33.00 -27.78
C ALA A 397 -39.99 -33.28 -26.44
N PHE A 398 -41.24 -33.79 -26.48
CA PHE A 398 -41.99 -34.19 -25.28
C PHE A 398 -41.37 -35.41 -24.57
N GLU A 399 -40.92 -36.42 -25.31
CA GLU A 399 -40.23 -37.59 -24.77
C GLU A 399 -38.94 -37.18 -24.02
N LEU A 400 -38.14 -36.31 -24.65
CA LEU A 400 -36.86 -35.84 -24.11
C LEU A 400 -36.98 -34.85 -22.94
N ALA A 401 -38.07 -34.09 -22.88
CA ALA A 401 -38.25 -33.06 -21.85
C ALA A 401 -38.40 -33.67 -20.46
N THR A 402 -37.78 -33.08 -19.44
CA THR A 402 -38.05 -33.38 -18.02
C THR A 402 -39.10 -32.43 -17.44
N HIS A 403 -39.12 -31.19 -17.92
CA HIS A 403 -40.07 -30.16 -17.51
C HIS A 403 -40.84 -29.62 -18.73
N VAL A 404 -42.12 -29.33 -18.54
CA VAL A 404 -42.97 -28.68 -19.54
C VAL A 404 -43.39 -27.32 -19.01
N LEU A 405 -42.98 -26.27 -19.69
CA LEU A 405 -43.24 -24.88 -19.32
C LEU A 405 -44.29 -24.29 -20.25
N TYR A 406 -45.51 -24.14 -19.77
CA TYR A 406 -46.60 -23.48 -20.50
C TYR A 406 -46.60 -21.98 -20.22
N VAL A 407 -46.38 -21.15 -21.24
CA VAL A 407 -46.45 -19.69 -21.15
C VAL A 407 -47.84 -19.22 -21.55
N VAL A 408 -48.51 -18.56 -20.61
CA VAL A 408 -49.90 -18.11 -20.77
C VAL A 408 -49.96 -16.89 -21.68
N GLY A 409 -50.82 -16.92 -22.70
CA GLY A 409 -51.02 -15.82 -23.64
C GLY A 409 -51.86 -14.65 -23.07
N PRO A 410 -51.99 -13.56 -23.84
CA PRO A 410 -53.02 -12.55 -23.59
C PRO A 410 -54.42 -13.08 -23.97
N ALA A 411 -55.47 -12.56 -23.34
CA ALA A 411 -56.85 -12.94 -23.68
C ALA A 411 -57.15 -12.64 -25.16
N LYS A 412 -57.98 -13.47 -25.80
CA LYS A 412 -58.35 -13.32 -27.23
C LYS A 412 -58.93 -11.94 -27.58
N GLU A 413 -59.51 -11.24 -26.60
CA GLU A 413 -60.10 -9.89 -26.73
C GLU A 413 -59.10 -8.73 -26.54
N ALA A 414 -57.84 -9.01 -26.17
CA ALA A 414 -56.82 -8.01 -25.90
C ALA A 414 -56.15 -7.43 -27.17
N ASN A 415 -56.47 -7.97 -28.36
CA ASN A 415 -56.06 -7.40 -29.65
C ASN A 415 -56.96 -6.21 -30.02
N SER A 416 -56.79 -5.07 -29.31
CA SER A 416 -57.57 -3.85 -29.54
C SER A 416 -57.22 -3.14 -30.85
N PHE A 417 -56.06 -3.45 -31.46
CA PHE A 417 -55.67 -2.97 -32.77
C PHE A 417 -55.68 -4.14 -33.76
N LYS A 418 -56.68 -4.18 -34.64
CA LYS A 418 -56.70 -5.08 -35.79
C LYS A 418 -55.77 -4.51 -36.86
N ASN A 419 -54.47 -4.48 -36.59
CA ASN A 419 -53.47 -4.02 -37.54
C ASN A 419 -53.09 -5.20 -38.45
N ILE A 420 -52.97 -4.95 -39.76
CA ILE A 420 -52.66 -5.97 -40.78
C ILE A 420 -51.26 -6.61 -40.55
N TYR A 421 -50.48 -6.06 -39.62
CA TYR A 421 -49.17 -6.52 -39.20
C TYR A 421 -49.16 -7.33 -37.88
N ASP A 422 -50.31 -7.39 -37.19
CA ASP A 422 -50.53 -8.14 -35.94
C ASP A 422 -51.22 -9.50 -36.17
N ASP A 423 -51.71 -9.76 -37.39
CA ASP A 423 -52.12 -11.09 -37.80
C ASP A 423 -50.90 -12.03 -37.72
N PRO A 424 -51.06 -13.25 -37.19
CA PRO A 424 -49.98 -14.21 -37.11
C PRO A 424 -49.38 -14.38 -38.50
N ILE A 425 -48.05 -14.25 -38.61
CA ILE A 425 -47.34 -14.74 -39.79
C ILE A 425 -47.81 -16.19 -39.94
N ILE A 426 -48.50 -16.50 -41.03
CA ILE A 426 -49.06 -17.83 -41.32
C ILE A 426 -47.89 -18.82 -41.24
N SER A 427 -47.69 -19.37 -40.04
CA SER A 427 -46.61 -20.30 -39.77
C SER A 427 -47.15 -21.68 -40.12
N PRO A 428 -46.45 -22.47 -40.93
CA PRO A 428 -46.84 -23.85 -41.25
C PRO A 428 -46.86 -24.78 -40.02
N LEU A 429 -46.62 -24.25 -38.82
CA LEU A 429 -46.55 -24.92 -37.51
C LEU A 429 -47.80 -24.64 -36.64
N GLN A 430 -48.90 -24.19 -37.24
CA GLN A 430 -50.15 -23.91 -36.52
C GLN A 430 -50.63 -25.17 -35.78
N ASN A 431 -50.98 -25.02 -34.50
CA ASN A 431 -51.47 -26.08 -33.59
C ASN A 431 -50.42 -27.00 -32.93
N VAL A 432 -49.12 -26.70 -33.01
CA VAL A 432 -48.11 -27.43 -32.23
C VAL A 432 -48.37 -27.30 -30.73
N ASP A 433 -48.87 -26.16 -30.27
CA ASP A 433 -49.31 -25.91 -28.90
C ASP A 433 -50.46 -26.84 -28.48
N VAL A 434 -51.49 -26.97 -29.32
CA VAL A 434 -52.63 -27.88 -29.08
C VAL A 434 -52.16 -29.34 -29.04
N LEU A 435 -51.26 -29.73 -29.94
CA LEU A 435 -50.69 -31.07 -29.98
C LEU A 435 -49.88 -31.37 -28.71
N LEU A 436 -49.00 -30.45 -28.28
CA LEU A 436 -48.21 -30.62 -27.06
C LEU A 436 -49.08 -30.66 -25.80
N LEU A 437 -50.14 -29.84 -25.73
CA LEU A 437 -51.13 -29.91 -24.65
C LEU A 437 -51.87 -31.26 -24.63
N SER A 438 -52.15 -31.86 -25.79
CA SER A 438 -52.74 -33.20 -25.85
C SER A 438 -51.80 -34.28 -25.26
N PHE A 439 -50.48 -34.16 -25.45
CA PHE A 439 -49.49 -35.03 -24.83
C PHE A 439 -49.39 -34.84 -23.32
N VAL A 440 -49.46 -33.59 -22.84
CA VAL A 440 -49.54 -33.29 -21.41
C VAL A 440 -50.78 -33.93 -20.79
N ARG A 441 -51.92 -33.84 -21.48
CA ARG A 441 -53.18 -34.44 -21.03
C ARG A 441 -53.10 -35.96 -20.91
N ALA A 442 -52.42 -36.62 -21.85
CA ALA A 442 -52.22 -38.06 -21.85
C ALA A 442 -51.22 -38.55 -20.79
N ASN A 443 -50.21 -37.74 -20.46
CA ASN A 443 -49.04 -38.16 -19.65
C ASN A 443 -48.84 -37.34 -18.36
N ARG A 444 -49.94 -37.02 -17.65
CA ARG A 444 -49.97 -36.11 -16.49
C ARG A 444 -49.03 -36.45 -15.31
N SER A 445 -48.57 -37.69 -15.17
CA SER A 445 -47.79 -38.16 -14.01
C SER A 445 -46.28 -38.26 -14.25
N THR A 446 -45.79 -38.10 -15.49
CA THR A 446 -44.39 -38.42 -15.84
C THR A 446 -43.49 -37.20 -16.01
N LYS A 447 -44.07 -36.01 -16.15
CA LYS A 447 -43.34 -34.75 -16.43
C LYS A 447 -43.70 -33.68 -15.40
N GLU A 448 -42.74 -32.86 -15.02
CA GLU A 448 -43.00 -31.69 -14.17
C GLU A 448 -43.59 -30.55 -15.03
N VAL A 449 -44.89 -30.30 -14.90
CA VAL A 449 -45.60 -29.25 -15.64
C VAL A 449 -45.64 -27.95 -14.84
N ILE A 450 -45.40 -26.82 -15.50
CA ILE A 450 -45.32 -25.48 -14.90
C ILE A 450 -46.02 -24.46 -15.80
N ASN A 451 -46.79 -23.55 -15.22
CA ASN A 451 -47.37 -22.40 -15.90
C ASN A 451 -46.56 -21.13 -15.61
N VAL A 452 -46.35 -20.31 -16.64
CA VAL A 452 -45.69 -19.00 -16.53
C VAL A 452 -46.61 -17.92 -17.06
N LYS A 453 -46.86 -16.91 -16.24
CA LYS A 453 -47.61 -15.70 -16.64
C LYS A 453 -46.64 -14.53 -16.78
N PHE A 454 -46.64 -13.88 -17.94
CA PHE A 454 -46.04 -12.57 -18.10
C PHE A 454 -46.99 -11.48 -17.61
N ASP A 455 -46.49 -10.26 -17.46
CA ASP A 455 -47.30 -9.10 -17.05
C ASP A 455 -48.49 -8.82 -17.99
N HIS A 456 -48.42 -9.23 -19.27
CA HIS A 456 -49.49 -9.09 -20.26
C HIS A 456 -50.37 -10.33 -20.42
N SER A 457 -50.17 -11.37 -19.61
CA SER A 457 -50.89 -12.64 -19.68
C SER A 457 -52.24 -12.56 -18.95
N ASN A 458 -53.29 -12.24 -19.68
CA ASN A 458 -54.67 -12.15 -19.16
C ASN A 458 -55.57 -13.33 -19.57
N ASP A 459 -55.05 -14.31 -20.32
CA ASP A 459 -55.83 -15.49 -20.71
C ASP A 459 -55.98 -16.50 -19.55
N GLU A 460 -56.98 -17.36 -19.65
CA GLU A 460 -57.15 -18.48 -18.73
C GLU A 460 -56.09 -19.56 -18.99
N VAL A 461 -55.65 -20.22 -17.92
CA VAL A 461 -54.74 -21.36 -18.04
C VAL A 461 -55.51 -22.55 -18.61
N PRO A 462 -55.01 -23.24 -19.64
CA PRO A 462 -55.69 -24.41 -20.22
C PRO A 462 -55.99 -25.48 -19.17
N GLU A 463 -57.10 -26.18 -19.34
CA GLU A 463 -57.53 -27.28 -18.44
C GLU A 463 -56.48 -28.40 -18.34
N GLU A 464 -55.65 -28.58 -19.37
CA GLU A 464 -54.54 -29.52 -19.39
C GLU A 464 -53.46 -29.22 -18.36
N THR A 465 -53.19 -27.93 -18.07
CA THR A 465 -52.13 -27.48 -17.16
C THR A 465 -52.65 -26.76 -15.93
N LYS A 466 -53.97 -26.62 -15.76
CA LYS A 466 -54.62 -25.92 -14.65
C LYS A 466 -54.20 -26.37 -13.25
N HIS A 467 -53.81 -27.65 -13.10
CA HIS A 467 -53.35 -28.22 -11.83
C HIS A 467 -51.85 -27.95 -11.53
N ALA A 468 -51.11 -27.40 -12.49
CA ALA A 468 -49.67 -27.14 -12.37
C ALA A 468 -49.36 -25.83 -11.60
N LYS A 469 -48.16 -25.77 -11.02
CA LYS A 469 -47.67 -24.56 -10.34
C LYS A 469 -47.58 -23.39 -11.31
N THR A 470 -48.03 -22.22 -10.88
CA THR A 470 -48.02 -21.01 -11.69
C THR A 470 -47.02 -20.00 -11.11
N PHE A 471 -46.14 -19.47 -11.97
CA PHE A 471 -45.18 -18.42 -11.62
C PHE A 471 -45.50 -17.13 -12.40
N VAL A 472 -45.54 -16.00 -11.71
CA VAL A 472 -45.79 -14.69 -12.34
C VAL A 472 -44.46 -13.97 -12.55
N LEU A 473 -44.04 -13.80 -13.79
CA LEU A 473 -42.83 -13.07 -14.15
C LEU A 473 -43.14 -11.58 -14.33
N LEU A 474 -42.37 -10.66 -13.74
CA LEU A 474 -41.03 -10.86 -13.13
C LEU A 474 -41.02 -11.13 -11.62
N LYS A 475 -42.17 -11.09 -10.94
CA LYS A 475 -42.29 -11.16 -9.47
C LYS A 475 -41.72 -12.46 -8.86
N ASP A 476 -41.99 -13.59 -9.50
CA ASP A 476 -41.56 -14.92 -9.06
C ASP A 476 -40.30 -15.41 -9.79
N TRP A 477 -39.52 -14.50 -10.40
CA TRP A 477 -38.33 -14.85 -11.18
C TRP A 477 -37.39 -15.81 -10.44
N GLN A 478 -37.01 -15.44 -9.21
CA GLN A 478 -36.08 -16.24 -8.41
C GLN A 478 -36.67 -17.61 -8.05
N LYS A 479 -37.98 -17.68 -7.81
CA LYS A 479 -38.68 -18.93 -7.49
C LYS A 479 -38.78 -19.85 -8.69
N LEU A 480 -39.00 -19.31 -9.89
CA LEU A 480 -39.00 -20.09 -11.13
C LEU A 480 -37.61 -20.68 -11.40
N ILE A 481 -36.55 -19.86 -11.29
CA ILE A 481 -35.19 -20.33 -11.53
C ILE A 481 -34.75 -21.38 -10.50
N SER A 482 -35.04 -21.18 -9.22
CA SER A 482 -34.71 -22.19 -8.20
C SER A 482 -35.48 -23.49 -8.43
N TYR A 483 -36.73 -23.40 -8.87
CA TYR A 483 -37.56 -24.56 -9.21
C TYR A 483 -37.00 -25.36 -10.40
N LEU A 484 -36.58 -24.68 -11.47
CA LEU A 484 -36.02 -25.33 -12.65
C LEU A 484 -34.60 -25.90 -12.42
N SER A 485 -33.79 -25.23 -11.60
CA SER A 485 -32.35 -25.53 -11.52
C SER A 485 -31.90 -26.42 -10.37
N LYS A 486 -32.77 -26.75 -9.39
CA LYS A 486 -32.47 -27.59 -8.20
C LYS A 486 -31.02 -27.41 -7.72
N ASP A 487 -30.62 -26.16 -7.39
CA ASP A 487 -29.34 -25.72 -6.76
C ASP A 487 -28.46 -24.69 -7.52
N LEU A 488 -28.97 -23.96 -8.52
CA LEU A 488 -28.27 -22.74 -9.00
C LEU A 488 -28.69 -21.50 -8.19
N LEU A 489 -27.71 -20.79 -7.62
CA LEU A 489 -27.93 -19.48 -7.01
C LEU A 489 -28.47 -18.51 -8.09
N PRO A 490 -29.66 -17.93 -7.92
CA PRO A 490 -30.20 -17.00 -8.91
C PRO A 490 -29.27 -15.79 -9.03
N LYS A 491 -28.73 -15.55 -10.23
CA LYS A 491 -28.00 -14.31 -10.54
C LYS A 491 -28.94 -13.11 -10.30
N VAL A 492 -28.45 -12.13 -9.55
CA VAL A 492 -29.28 -11.15 -8.83
C VAL A 492 -29.99 -10.11 -9.73
N HIS A 493 -29.64 -9.94 -11.02
CA HIS A 493 -30.34 -8.99 -11.90
C HIS A 493 -30.42 -9.40 -13.37
N ILE A 494 -31.66 -9.53 -13.89
CA ILE A 494 -31.96 -9.78 -15.32
C ILE A 494 -31.33 -8.70 -16.22
N MET A 495 -31.28 -7.46 -15.75
CA MET A 495 -30.77 -6.28 -16.48
C MET A 495 -29.24 -6.26 -16.66
N ARG A 496 -28.49 -7.21 -16.09
CA ARG A 496 -27.02 -7.21 -16.17
C ARG A 496 -26.50 -7.62 -17.54
N SER A 497 -27.22 -8.49 -18.27
CA SER A 497 -26.80 -8.93 -19.60
C SER A 497 -27.62 -8.28 -20.70
N GLU A 498 -27.01 -8.12 -21.88
CA GLU A 498 -27.66 -7.51 -23.03
C GLU A 498 -28.93 -8.27 -23.44
N ARG A 499 -28.90 -9.61 -23.36
CA ARG A 499 -30.06 -10.47 -23.65
C ARG A 499 -31.16 -10.33 -22.59
N GLY A 500 -30.80 -10.12 -21.33
CA GLY A 500 -31.78 -9.87 -20.26
C GLY A 500 -32.42 -8.49 -20.36
N LYS A 501 -31.66 -7.47 -20.78
CA LYS A 501 -32.21 -6.15 -21.14
C LYS A 501 -33.21 -6.24 -22.29
N ARG A 502 -32.86 -6.94 -23.38
CA ARG A 502 -33.77 -7.16 -24.52
C ARG A 502 -35.06 -7.86 -24.09
N PHE A 503 -34.97 -8.94 -23.30
CA PHE A 503 -36.15 -9.61 -22.77
C PHE A 503 -37.03 -8.68 -21.93
N TYR A 504 -36.43 -7.86 -21.07
CA TYR A 504 -37.16 -6.88 -20.26
C TYR A 504 -37.84 -5.80 -21.11
N GLU A 505 -37.15 -5.30 -22.14
CA GLU A 505 -37.67 -4.32 -23.10
C GLU A 505 -38.86 -4.89 -23.89
N ASP A 506 -38.74 -6.12 -24.39
CA ASP A 506 -39.82 -6.82 -25.11
C ASP A 506 -41.05 -7.03 -24.23
N LEU A 507 -40.85 -7.42 -22.96
CA LEU A 507 -41.93 -7.60 -21.99
C LEU A 507 -42.64 -6.28 -21.68
N ASN A 508 -41.89 -5.19 -21.51
CA ASN A 508 -42.46 -3.85 -21.34
C ASN A 508 -43.19 -3.35 -22.59
N ARG A 509 -42.67 -3.64 -23.78
CA ARG A 509 -43.30 -3.32 -25.05
C ARG A 509 -44.62 -4.06 -25.20
N ALA A 510 -44.65 -5.36 -24.94
CA ALA A 510 -45.85 -6.17 -24.98
C ALA A 510 -46.88 -5.72 -23.93
N LYS A 511 -46.46 -5.39 -22.71
CA LYS A 511 -47.34 -4.84 -21.67
C LYS A 511 -48.03 -3.54 -22.11
N LYS A 512 -47.29 -2.60 -22.71
CA LYS A 512 -47.87 -1.33 -23.19
C LYS A 512 -48.88 -1.54 -24.32
N LEU A 513 -48.59 -2.45 -25.24
CA LEU A 513 -49.39 -2.65 -26.45
C LEU A 513 -50.60 -3.59 -26.21
N LEU A 514 -50.50 -4.54 -25.28
CA LEU A 514 -51.53 -5.55 -25.00
C LEU A 514 -52.30 -5.30 -23.70
N GLY A 515 -51.81 -4.43 -22.81
CA GLY A 515 -52.40 -4.13 -21.50
C GLY A 515 -53.38 -2.94 -21.47
N ALA A 516 -53.76 -2.37 -22.62
CA ALA A 516 -54.54 -1.12 -22.73
C ALA A 516 -56.04 -1.24 -22.38
N LYS A 517 -56.41 -2.06 -21.40
CA LYS A 517 -57.71 -2.03 -20.72
C LYS A 517 -57.45 -2.32 -19.25
N ASN A 518 -57.37 -1.27 -18.43
CA ASN A 518 -57.81 -1.28 -17.03
C ASN A 518 -57.71 0.10 -16.35
N ASP A 519 -57.10 1.11 -16.97
CA ASP A 519 -57.17 2.49 -16.45
C ASP A 519 -58.04 3.36 -17.39
N GLU A 520 -58.96 4.10 -16.77
CA GLU A 520 -59.97 4.97 -17.37
C GLU A 520 -59.46 5.82 -18.54
N VAL A 521 -60.00 5.56 -19.74
CA VAL A 521 -59.91 6.52 -20.84
C VAL A 521 -60.97 7.60 -20.59
N SER A 522 -60.55 8.69 -19.96
CA SER A 522 -61.24 9.97 -20.12
C SER A 522 -61.02 10.45 -21.56
N LEU A 523 -62.04 10.22 -22.40
CA LEU A 523 -62.15 10.83 -23.72
C LEU A 523 -62.35 12.34 -23.57
N GLN A 524 -61.27 13.12 -23.61
CA GLN A 524 -61.37 14.50 -24.08
C GLN A 524 -61.19 14.51 -25.59
N TYR A 525 -62.31 14.64 -26.31
CA TYR A 525 -62.32 15.12 -27.67
C TYR A 525 -61.89 16.59 -27.66
N GLU A 526 -60.72 16.91 -28.23
CA GLU A 526 -60.43 18.28 -28.65
C GLU A 526 -60.23 18.34 -30.16
N LYS A 527 -61.09 19.14 -30.77
CA LYS A 527 -61.27 19.31 -32.20
C LYS A 527 -60.15 20.23 -32.70
N VAL A 528 -59.08 19.70 -33.28
CA VAL A 528 -58.15 20.51 -34.07
C VAL A 528 -57.90 19.88 -35.43
N LYS A 529 -58.29 20.62 -36.46
CA LYS A 529 -58.09 20.30 -37.87
C LYS A 529 -56.60 20.13 -38.17
N ASN A 530 -56.29 18.97 -38.74
CA ASN A 530 -55.29 18.72 -39.76
C ASN A 530 -53.79 18.75 -39.39
N PHE A 531 -53.25 17.53 -39.45
CA PHE A 531 -51.87 17.09 -39.69
C PHE A 531 -50.93 16.92 -38.50
N GLU A 532 -50.94 15.68 -38.02
CA GLU A 532 -50.01 15.05 -37.10
C GLU A 532 -48.62 14.86 -37.71
N LYS A 533 -47.61 15.41 -37.04
CA LYS A 533 -46.26 14.86 -37.03
C LYS A 533 -45.70 15.09 -35.64
N LYS A 534 -45.64 14.06 -34.80
CA LYS A 534 -44.88 14.11 -33.56
C LYS A 534 -44.00 12.88 -33.39
N ILE A 535 -42.71 13.21 -33.47
CA ILE A 535 -41.57 12.53 -32.88
C ILE A 535 -41.77 12.52 -31.35
N LEU A 536 -41.49 11.38 -30.72
CA LEU A 536 -41.57 11.17 -29.27
C LEU A 536 -40.52 12.02 -28.53
N VAL A 537 -40.97 12.73 -27.48
CA VAL A 537 -40.19 12.98 -26.26
C VAL A 537 -40.73 12.04 -25.20
#